data_AF-A0A3A1Y877-F1
#
_entry.id   AF-A0A3A1Y877-F1
#
_cell.length_a   1.000
_cell.length_b   1.000
_cell.length_c   1.000
_cell.angle_alpha   90.00
_cell.angle_beta   90.00
_cell.angle_gamma   90.00
#
_symmetry.space_group_name_H-M   'P 1'
#
loop_
_entity.id
_entity.type
_entity.pdbx_description
1 polymer ?
#
loop_
_entity_poly.entity_id
_entity_poly.type
_entity_poly.pdbx_seq_one_letter_code
_entity_poly.pdbx_strand_id
1 'polypeptide(L)'
;MKKAFLILLGLGCFTTASYAETLDLYGQTSQGKLVYLGCLNCSRHSTNSIFNDLGAYGFRYANSTNNIWNKYGPYGSVGSTYSINNYSCGDKAPLVIGRYSKQTKGTFCIRGYPSGVSVYSYREIMNFLAKNIEQIRDKRFSELTSSQQEFINKLFY
;
A
#
# COMPACT_ATOMS: atom_id res chain seq x y z
N MET A 1 29.18 -45.44 -39.77
CA MET A 1 28.69 -44.94 -38.47
C MET A 1 29.42 -43.65 -38.11
N LYS A 2 28.79 -42.48 -38.29
CA LYS A 2 29.25 -41.22 -37.67
C LYS A 2 28.02 -40.60 -37.03
N LYS A 3 27.91 -40.75 -35.71
CA LYS A 3 26.79 -40.29 -34.90
C LYS A 3 26.85 -38.76 -34.84
N ALA A 4 25.80 -38.10 -35.31
CA ALA A 4 25.60 -36.67 -35.12
C ALA A 4 25.35 -36.39 -33.64
N PHE A 5 26.16 -35.53 -33.03
CA PHE A 5 25.98 -35.05 -31.67
C PHE A 5 25.11 -33.79 -31.74
N LEU A 6 23.79 -33.96 -31.59
CA LEU A 6 22.85 -32.87 -31.39
C LEU A 6 22.98 -32.40 -29.93
N ILE A 7 23.69 -31.29 -29.72
CA ILE A 7 23.65 -30.57 -28.43
C ILE A 7 22.35 -29.78 -28.43
N LEU A 8 21.29 -30.35 -27.84
CA LEU A 8 20.12 -29.60 -27.42
C LEU A 8 20.54 -28.64 -26.31
N LEU A 9 20.75 -27.36 -26.65
CA LEU A 9 20.67 -26.28 -25.66
C LEU A 9 19.23 -26.25 -25.14
N GLY A 10 19.00 -26.93 -24.02
CA GLY A 10 17.81 -26.73 -23.22
C GLY A 10 17.85 -25.32 -22.62
N LEU A 11 17.32 -24.34 -23.36
CA LEU A 11 16.87 -23.08 -22.78
C LEU A 11 15.67 -23.42 -21.88
N GLY A 12 15.97 -23.83 -20.64
CA GLY A 12 14.99 -23.87 -19.58
C GLY A 12 14.48 -22.45 -19.40
N CYS A 13 13.25 -22.20 -19.83
CA CYS A 13 12.52 -20.97 -19.53
C CYS A 13 12.32 -20.95 -18.00
N PHE A 14 13.25 -20.31 -17.29
CA PHE A 14 13.06 -19.96 -15.89
C PHE A 14 11.94 -18.92 -15.86
N THR A 15 10.70 -19.38 -15.70
CA THR A 15 9.59 -18.50 -15.38
C THR A 15 9.82 -18.01 -13.95
N THR A 16 10.50 -16.87 -13.81
CA THR A 16 10.55 -16.18 -12.52
C THR A 16 9.12 -15.83 -12.14
N ALA A 17 8.62 -16.42 -11.05
CA ALA A 17 7.36 -15.99 -10.46
C ALA A 17 7.49 -14.50 -10.13
N SER A 18 6.84 -13.65 -10.93
CA SER A 18 6.80 -12.21 -10.71
C SER A 18 5.78 -11.93 -9.63
N TYR A 19 6.23 -11.85 -8.37
CA TYR A 19 5.40 -11.33 -7.30
C TYR A 19 5.17 -9.83 -7.49
N ALA A 20 3.97 -9.36 -7.19
CA ALA A 20 3.71 -7.92 -7.16
C ALA A 20 4.67 -7.25 -6.16
N GLU A 21 5.30 -6.15 -6.57
CA GLU A 21 6.21 -5.40 -5.70
C GLU A 21 5.46 -4.93 -4.44
N THR A 22 6.09 -5.09 -3.27
CA THR A 22 5.54 -4.51 -2.05
C THR A 22 5.64 -2.98 -2.08
N LEU A 23 4.56 -2.31 -1.74
CA LEU A 23 4.40 -0.87 -1.74
C LEU A 23 4.37 -0.36 -0.29
N ASP A 24 5.25 0.59 -0.01
CA ASP A 24 5.36 1.27 1.27
C ASP A 24 4.83 2.71 1.16
N LEU A 25 4.24 3.19 2.25
CA LEU A 25 3.74 4.56 2.37
C LEU A 25 4.73 5.44 3.12
N TYR A 26 5.01 6.62 2.58
CA TYR A 26 5.86 7.62 3.21
C TYR A 26 5.17 9.00 3.24
N GLY A 27 4.91 9.51 4.43
CA GLY A 27 4.44 10.87 4.65
C GLY A 27 5.61 11.85 4.64
N GLN A 28 5.29 13.14 4.72
CA GLN A 28 6.28 14.21 4.83
C GLN A 28 6.09 14.95 6.16
N THR A 29 7.19 15.42 6.75
CA THR A 29 7.16 16.42 7.84
C THR A 29 7.06 17.84 7.26
N SER A 30 6.85 18.84 8.11
CA SER A 30 6.92 20.25 7.71
C SER A 30 8.25 20.67 7.08
N GLN A 31 9.33 19.95 7.40
CA GLN A 31 10.68 20.17 6.88
C GLN A 31 10.98 19.30 5.64
N GLY A 32 9.99 18.60 5.09
CA GLY A 32 10.14 17.75 3.91
C GLY A 32 10.83 16.39 4.16
N LYS A 33 11.12 16.02 5.41
CA LYS A 33 11.65 14.68 5.71
C LYS A 33 10.59 13.61 5.53
N LEU A 34 10.95 12.49 4.89
CA LEU A 34 10.07 11.32 4.74
C LEU A 34 9.88 10.58 6.06
N VAL A 35 8.65 10.16 6.33
CA VAL A 35 8.24 9.42 7.51
C VAL A 35 7.53 8.16 7.08
N TYR A 36 7.97 7.00 7.54
CA TYR A 36 7.33 5.73 7.23
C TYR A 36 5.93 5.64 7.86
N LEU A 37 4.93 5.33 7.04
CA LEU A 37 3.52 5.25 7.45
C LEU A 37 2.94 3.83 7.38
N GLY A 38 3.77 2.84 7.05
CA GLY A 38 3.37 1.46 6.94
C GLY A 38 3.35 0.95 5.50
N CYS A 39 2.86 -0.27 5.38
CA CYS A 39 2.93 -1.08 4.17
C CYS A 39 1.52 -1.30 3.60
N LEU A 40 1.34 -0.93 2.33
CA LEU A 40 0.04 -0.85 1.68
C LEU A 40 -0.51 -2.22 1.25
N ASN A 41 0.37 -3.11 0.77
CA ASN A 41 0.00 -4.41 0.20
C ASN A 41 0.89 -5.56 0.72
N CYS A 42 1.27 -5.55 2.00
CA CYS A 42 1.82 -6.74 2.66
C CYS A 42 0.88 -7.30 3.71
N SER A 43 0.98 -8.62 3.90
CA SER A 43 0.09 -9.44 4.73
C SER A 43 -0.45 -8.69 5.94
N ARG A 44 -1.76 -8.80 6.20
CA ARG A 44 -2.39 -8.27 7.42
C ARG A 44 -1.75 -8.77 8.72
N HIS A 45 -0.95 -9.82 8.66
CA HIS A 45 -0.18 -10.32 9.82
C HIS A 45 1.19 -9.66 9.96
N SER A 46 1.65 -8.91 8.96
CA SER A 46 2.90 -8.14 9.00
C SER A 46 2.78 -6.99 9.99
N THR A 47 3.80 -6.81 10.83
CA THR A 47 3.87 -5.74 11.84
C THR A 47 3.75 -4.34 11.25
N ASN A 48 4.15 -4.18 9.98
CA ASN A 48 4.11 -2.91 9.26
C ASN A 48 2.85 -2.73 8.40
N SER A 49 1.97 -3.74 8.30
CA SER A 49 0.78 -3.62 7.45
C SER A 49 -0.19 -2.58 7.99
N ILE A 50 -0.73 -1.76 7.08
CA ILE A 50 -1.80 -0.81 7.41
C ILE A 50 -3.14 -1.51 7.68
N PHE A 51 -3.21 -2.83 7.64
CA PHE A 51 -4.41 -3.62 7.96
C PHE A 51 -4.19 -4.62 9.11
N ASN A 52 -3.10 -4.48 9.87
CA ASN A 52 -2.82 -5.36 11.00
C ASN A 52 -3.43 -4.83 12.31
N ASP A 53 -4.39 -5.58 12.87
CA ASP A 53 -5.08 -5.26 14.13
C ASP A 53 -4.14 -5.06 15.33
N LEU A 54 -2.99 -5.73 15.29
CA LEU A 54 -1.98 -5.73 16.35
C LEU A 54 -0.73 -4.91 15.94
N GLY A 55 -0.70 -4.40 14.71
CA GLY A 55 0.43 -3.66 14.16
C GLY A 55 0.41 -2.18 14.53
N ALA A 56 1.55 -1.51 14.35
CA ALA A 56 1.70 -0.10 14.69
C ALA A 56 0.92 0.84 13.74
N TYR A 57 0.49 0.35 12.58
CA TYR A 57 -0.11 1.15 11.50
C TYR A 57 -1.52 0.70 11.10
N GLY A 58 -2.04 -0.38 11.70
CA GLY A 58 -3.22 -1.07 11.17
C GLY A 58 -4.58 -0.63 11.71
N PHE A 59 -4.60 0.25 12.71
CA PHE A 59 -5.83 0.68 13.36
C PHE A 59 -5.69 2.07 13.97
N ARG A 60 -6.75 2.89 13.98
CA ARG A 60 -6.78 4.27 14.51
C ARG A 60 -6.10 4.47 15.87
N TYR A 61 -6.26 3.53 16.80
CA TYR A 61 -5.66 3.60 18.15
C TYR A 61 -4.37 2.78 18.28
N ALA A 62 -3.75 2.40 17.16
CA ALA A 62 -2.42 1.80 17.19
C ALA A 62 -1.41 2.80 17.78
N ASN A 63 -0.36 2.25 18.40
CA ASN A 63 0.60 3.03 19.20
C ASN A 63 1.45 4.04 18.41
N SER A 64 1.39 4.04 17.07
CA SER A 64 2.17 4.97 16.24
C SER A 64 1.44 6.29 16.04
N THR A 65 2.14 7.40 16.27
CA THR A 65 1.72 8.74 15.85
C THR A 65 1.69 8.90 14.32
N ASN A 66 2.35 8.00 13.59
CA ASN A 66 2.44 8.01 12.13
C ASN A 66 1.34 7.18 11.45
N ASN A 67 0.33 6.76 12.23
CA ASN A 67 -0.78 5.98 11.74
C ASN A 67 -1.76 6.81 10.89
N ILE A 68 -2.00 6.37 9.66
CA ILE A 68 -2.88 7.02 8.68
C ILE A 68 -4.38 6.91 9.03
N TRP A 69 -4.76 5.97 9.89
CA TRP A 69 -6.17 5.79 10.31
C TRP A 69 -6.59 6.75 11.42
N ASN A 70 -5.64 7.38 12.11
CA ASN A 70 -5.95 8.35 13.16
C ASN A 70 -6.47 9.67 12.57
N LYS A 71 -7.78 9.91 12.66
CA LYS A 71 -8.43 11.14 12.17
C LYS A 71 -8.00 12.45 12.83
N TYR A 72 -7.27 12.38 13.94
CA TYR A 72 -6.70 13.54 14.62
C TYR A 72 -5.19 13.69 14.35
N GLY A 73 -4.57 12.72 13.70
CA GLY A 73 -3.15 12.72 13.38
C GLY A 73 -2.81 13.50 12.09
N PRO A 74 -1.53 13.86 11.90
CA PRO A 74 -1.09 14.62 10.73
C PRO A 74 -1.30 13.87 9.40
N TYR A 75 -1.23 12.53 9.42
CA TYR A 75 -1.34 11.71 8.22
C TYR A 75 -2.74 11.14 7.97
N GLY A 76 -3.66 11.32 8.93
CA GLY A 76 -5.02 10.80 8.84
C GLY A 76 -6.10 11.88 8.83
N SER A 77 -5.87 13.08 9.37
CA SER A 77 -6.87 14.16 9.46
C SER A 77 -7.30 14.72 8.10
N VAL A 78 -8.58 15.07 7.93
CA VAL A 78 -9.08 15.68 6.69
C VAL A 78 -8.53 17.11 6.45
N GLY A 79 -8.15 17.81 7.52
CA GLY A 79 -7.65 19.19 7.45
C GLY A 79 -6.14 19.30 7.26
N SER A 80 -5.39 18.20 7.34
CA SER A 80 -3.94 18.20 7.18
C SER A 80 -3.57 18.03 5.71
N THR A 81 -2.61 18.82 5.20
CA THR A 81 -2.08 18.69 3.83
C THR A 81 -1.20 17.44 3.65
N TYR A 82 -0.72 16.85 4.75
CA TYR A 82 0.10 15.62 4.76
C TYR A 82 -0.75 14.33 4.78
N SER A 83 -2.07 14.47 4.80
CA SER A 83 -2.98 13.37 5.09
C SER A 83 -3.48 12.66 3.85
N ILE A 84 -3.70 11.36 4.00
CA ILE A 84 -4.35 10.52 2.99
C ILE A 84 -5.81 10.92 2.75
N ASN A 85 -6.41 11.65 3.70
CA ASN A 85 -7.81 12.06 3.71
C ASN A 85 -8.01 13.54 3.36
N ASN A 86 -6.95 14.27 3.02
CA ASN A 86 -7.06 15.67 2.63
C ASN A 86 -8.03 15.85 1.45
N TYR A 87 -8.90 16.87 1.51
CA TYR A 87 -9.89 17.11 0.44
C TYR A 87 -9.26 17.53 -0.88
N SER A 88 -8.13 18.23 -0.85
CA SER A 88 -7.49 18.81 -2.02
C SER A 88 -6.42 17.93 -2.65
N CYS A 89 -6.02 16.83 -2.00
CA CYS A 89 -4.96 15.92 -2.46
C CYS A 89 -3.72 16.64 -3.00
N GLY A 90 -3.13 17.51 -2.17
CA GLY A 90 -1.99 18.34 -2.54
C GLY A 90 -0.67 17.57 -2.74
N ASP A 91 0.35 18.32 -3.13
CA ASP A 91 1.75 17.90 -3.31
C ASP A 91 2.40 17.22 -2.09
N LYS A 92 1.85 17.48 -0.90
CA LYS A 92 2.31 16.92 0.38
C LYS A 92 1.63 15.60 0.76
N ALA A 93 0.74 15.07 -0.09
CA ALA A 93 0.14 13.76 0.13
C ALA A 93 1.23 12.68 0.30
N PRO A 94 0.97 11.62 1.09
CA PRO A 94 1.94 10.55 1.26
C PRO A 94 2.33 9.91 -0.07
N LEU A 95 3.58 9.51 -0.19
CA LEU A 95 4.13 8.85 -1.36
C LEU A 95 3.94 7.34 -1.26
N VAL A 96 3.69 6.71 -2.40
CA VAL A 96 3.74 5.27 -2.59
C VAL A 96 5.09 4.93 -3.18
N ILE A 97 5.91 4.17 -2.46
CA ILE A 97 7.27 3.82 -2.88
C ILE A 97 7.40 2.31 -2.94
N GLY A 98 7.95 1.80 -4.04
CA GLY A 98 8.30 0.40 -4.17
C GLY A 98 9.38 0.01 -3.17
N ARG A 99 9.13 -1.00 -2.34
CA ARG A 99 10.03 -1.39 -1.25
C ARG A 99 11.41 -1.77 -1.74
N TYR A 100 11.50 -2.48 -2.87
CA TYR A 100 12.76 -2.97 -3.41
C TYR A 100 13.29 -2.06 -4.51
N SER A 101 12.44 -1.61 -5.44
CA SER A 101 12.85 -0.71 -6.51
C SER A 101 13.22 0.69 -6.03
N LYS A 102 12.73 1.10 -4.85
CA LYS A 102 12.81 2.46 -4.30
C LYS A 102 12.20 3.54 -5.20
N GLN A 103 11.46 3.15 -6.23
CA GLN A 103 10.81 4.08 -7.14
C GLN A 103 9.52 4.61 -6.53
N THR A 104 9.31 5.92 -6.63
CA THR A 104 8.01 6.54 -6.35
C THR A 104 7.02 6.11 -7.42
N LYS A 105 5.96 5.43 -7.00
CA LYS A 105 4.87 4.98 -7.87
C LYS A 105 3.75 6.01 -7.95
N GLY A 106 3.65 6.93 -7.00
CA GLY A 106 2.67 8.01 -7.02
C GLY A 106 2.38 8.55 -5.62
N THR A 107 1.27 9.29 -5.50
CA THR A 107 0.76 9.82 -4.22
C THR A 107 -0.45 9.02 -3.74
N PHE A 108 -0.56 8.83 -2.42
CA PHE A 108 -1.64 8.15 -1.71
C PHE A 108 -2.60 9.16 -1.07
N CYS A 109 -3.59 9.60 -1.85
CA CYS A 109 -4.72 10.39 -1.37
C CYS A 109 -6.01 9.70 -1.77
N ILE A 110 -6.82 9.28 -0.80
CA ILE A 110 -8.01 8.43 -1.02
C ILE A 110 -9.04 9.09 -1.93
N ARG A 111 -9.18 10.42 -1.82
CA ARG A 111 -10.12 11.21 -2.63
C ARG A 111 -9.53 11.67 -3.97
N GLY A 112 -8.25 11.40 -4.19
CA GLY A 112 -7.53 11.81 -5.39
C GLY A 112 -7.61 10.74 -6.46
N TYR A 113 -7.51 11.17 -7.70
CA TYR A 113 -7.19 10.23 -8.77
C TYR A 113 -5.73 9.81 -8.61
N PRO A 114 -5.40 8.51 -8.68
CA PRO A 114 -4.02 8.07 -8.74
C PRO A 114 -3.40 8.62 -10.03
N SER A 115 -2.68 9.74 -9.94
CA SER A 115 -1.94 10.31 -11.06
C SER A 115 -0.63 9.52 -11.25
N GLY A 116 -0.35 9.10 -12.48
CA GLY A 116 0.96 8.57 -12.86
C GLY A 116 1.23 7.08 -12.63
N VAL A 117 0.23 6.22 -12.36
CA VAL A 117 0.50 4.80 -12.08
C VAL A 117 -0.18 3.84 -13.07
N SER A 118 0.65 3.10 -13.83
CA SER A 118 0.25 1.96 -14.67
C SER A 118 0.05 0.66 -13.87
N VAL A 119 0.05 0.72 -12.54
CA VAL A 119 -0.03 -0.46 -11.67
C VAL A 119 -1.49 -0.71 -11.29
N TYR A 120 -2.12 -1.67 -11.96
CA TYR A 120 -3.52 -2.07 -11.75
C TYR A 120 -3.86 -2.31 -10.27
N SER A 121 -2.99 -3.00 -9.53
CA SER A 121 -3.20 -3.31 -8.11
C SER A 121 -3.29 -2.07 -7.24
N TYR A 122 -2.49 -1.03 -7.52
CA TYR A 122 -2.58 0.24 -6.79
C TYR A 122 -3.94 0.91 -7.01
N ARG A 123 -4.42 0.95 -8.26
CA ARG A 123 -5.72 1.53 -8.60
C ARG A 123 -6.87 0.79 -7.93
N GLU A 124 -6.81 -0.54 -7.85
CA GLU A 124 -7.83 -1.33 -7.16
C GLU A 124 -7.88 -1.02 -5.66
N ILE A 125 -6.72 -0.91 -5.01
CA ILE A 125 -6.63 -0.52 -3.59
C ILE A 125 -7.25 0.86 -3.39
N MET A 126 -6.88 1.85 -4.21
CA MET A 126 -7.44 3.20 -4.12
C MET A 126 -8.95 3.23 -4.32
N ASN A 127 -9.46 2.51 -5.32
CA ASN A 127 -10.89 2.41 -5.58
C ASN A 127 -11.65 1.75 -4.43
N PHE A 128 -11.08 0.68 -3.86
CA PHE A 128 -11.64 0.01 -2.69
C PHE A 128 -11.70 0.97 -1.50
N LEU A 129 -10.60 1.63 -1.18
CA LEU A 129 -10.53 2.58 -0.07
C LEU A 129 -11.47 3.76 -0.28
N ALA A 130 -11.52 4.36 -1.46
CA ALA A 130 -12.42 5.48 -1.76
C ALA A 130 -13.89 5.13 -1.50
N LYS A 131 -14.31 3.89 -1.80
CA LYS A 131 -15.67 3.41 -1.57
C LYS A 131 -15.96 3.03 -0.12
N ASN A 132 -14.94 2.64 0.65
CA ASN A 132 -15.11 2.03 1.97
C ASN A 132 -14.49 2.82 3.13
N ILE A 133 -13.87 3.98 2.88
CA ILE A 133 -13.04 4.68 3.87
C ILE A 133 -13.78 5.00 5.17
N GLU A 134 -15.04 5.46 5.07
CA GLU A 134 -15.84 5.79 6.26
C GLU A 134 -16.18 4.55 7.11
N GLN A 135 -16.20 3.36 6.50
CA GLN A 135 -16.44 2.10 7.20
C GLN A 135 -15.16 1.49 7.78
N ILE A 136 -14.01 1.70 7.12
CA ILE A 136 -12.73 1.08 7.48
C ILE A 136 -11.99 1.88 8.54
N ARG A 137 -11.99 3.21 8.44
CA ARG A 137 -11.05 4.09 9.16
C ARG A 137 -11.06 3.96 10.68
N ASP A 138 -12.24 3.73 11.25
CA ASP A 138 -12.44 3.62 12.70
C ASP A 138 -12.56 2.16 13.18
N LYS A 139 -12.24 1.19 12.31
CA LYS A 139 -12.38 -0.25 12.57
C LYS A 139 -11.06 -1.00 12.48
N ARG A 140 -10.95 -2.05 13.28
CA ARG A 140 -9.98 -3.13 13.10
C ARG A 140 -10.35 -3.93 11.86
N PHE A 141 -9.37 -4.57 11.22
CA PHE A 141 -9.59 -5.56 10.18
C PHE A 141 -10.62 -6.61 10.61
N SER A 142 -10.53 -7.10 11.86
CA SER A 142 -11.46 -8.10 12.40
C SER A 142 -12.92 -7.62 12.50
N GLU A 143 -13.17 -6.31 12.42
CA GLU A 143 -14.49 -5.67 12.50
C GLU A 143 -15.05 -5.30 11.10
N LEU A 144 -14.28 -5.55 10.04
CA LEU A 144 -14.69 -5.31 8.65
C LEU A 144 -15.64 -6.39 8.16
N THR A 145 -16.41 -6.08 7.10
CA THR A 145 -17.27 -7.09 6.45
C THR A 145 -16.43 -8.19 5.81
N SER A 146 -17.02 -9.37 5.60
CA SER A 146 -16.34 -10.48 4.92
C SER A 146 -15.79 -10.08 3.54
N SER A 147 -16.54 -9.28 2.77
CA SER A 147 -16.11 -8.78 1.46
C SER A 147 -14.92 -7.82 1.55
N GLN A 148 -14.87 -6.96 2.56
CA GLN A 148 -13.74 -6.07 2.82
C GLN A 148 -12.50 -6.86 3.23
N GLN A 149 -12.66 -7.84 4.13
CA GLN A 149 -11.58 -8.71 4.56
C GLN A 149 -11.03 -9.55 3.39
N GLU A 150 -11.91 -10.09 2.55
CA GLU A 150 -11.53 -10.87 1.37
C GLU A 150 -10.72 -10.02 0.38
N PHE A 151 -11.17 -8.80 0.09
CA PHE A 151 -10.42 -7.89 -0.79
C PHE A 151 -9.03 -7.59 -0.23
N ILE A 152 -8.93 -7.23 1.05
CA ILE A 152 -7.64 -6.92 1.69
C ILE A 152 -6.72 -8.13 1.67
N ASN A 153 -7.22 -9.35 1.93
CA ASN A 153 -6.41 -10.55 1.90
C ASN A 153 -5.85 -10.85 0.50
N LYS A 154 -6.58 -10.50 -0.58
CA LYS A 154 -6.11 -10.64 -1.96
C LYS A 154 -4.96 -9.70 -2.31
N LEU A 155 -4.68 -8.65 -1.53
CA LEU A 155 -3.59 -7.72 -1.82
C LEU A 155 -2.19 -8.34 -1.69
N PHE A 156 -2.09 -9.53 -1.09
CA PHE A 156 -0.84 -10.19 -0.71
C PHE A 156 -0.53 -11.43 -1.55
N TYR A 157 -1.43 -11.83 -2.43
CA TYR A 157 -1.31 -12.99 -3.32
C TYR A 157 -1.18 -12.51 -4.77
#